data_AF-A0A8J5C2J6-F1
#
_entry.id   AF-A0A8J5C2J6-F1
#
_cell.length_a   1.000
_cell.length_b   1.000
_cell.length_c   1.000
_cell.angle_alpha   90.00
_cell.angle_beta   90.00
_cell.angle_gamma   90.00
#
_symmetry.space_group_name_H-M   'P 1'
#
loop_
_entity.id
_entity.type
_entity.pdbx_description
1 polymer ?
#
loop_
_entity_poly.entity_id
_entity_poly.type
_entity_poly.pdbx_seq_one_letter_code
_entity_poly.pdbx_strand_id
1 'polypeptide(L)'
;MTMLTTDDPSQPCLTIRTWILGAVSCVLLSFVNQFFNYRTNQISVNSIFVQILALPVGRWMARVLPPIIIRIPLLDWSFSLNPGPFNMKEHVVSVIIANSGTGGIYAVHIITILKAFYHRGINVMAAILLTQTTQLLGFGWAGLFRKYLVDSPYMWWPGTLVVASLFRALNEEERRVKGGVTRLQFFLICMICSFSYYIVPNYFFPAISSISILCLIWKDSIPIHQIGSGMRGLGVGAIGFDWATASMIGSPIAAPTYVFCNVLAGYVILVYILLPLCYWSNLYDARRFTFLSSQLFERSGKPYDLSRVLDNKTFTLNVEEYENYSDIRISTSFAINYGIGFATLTATLCHVLLFDGQYMLKLWRQATSKANEKFLDVHGRMMKANYAAVPQWWFHLLLLLVTALSIYTVEGFGRALQLPYWGLLLAMAMAFFFTLPIGIIAATTNTVYNYNYNYNYNYNQNYNCN
;
A
#
# COMPACT_ATOMS: atom_id res chain seq x y z
N MET A 1 5.73 -9.75 -26.04
CA MET A 1 6.80 -9.54 -25.03
C MET A 1 6.56 -8.18 -24.37
N THR A 2 6.44 -8.13 -23.05
CA THR A 2 6.14 -6.91 -22.28
C THR A 2 7.35 -5.99 -22.13
N MET A 3 8.58 -6.52 -22.19
CA MET A 3 9.84 -5.76 -22.15
C MET A 3 10.68 -6.03 -23.42
N LEU A 4 11.50 -5.05 -23.81
CA LEU A 4 12.45 -5.15 -24.92
C LEU A 4 13.77 -5.78 -24.43
N THR A 5 14.44 -6.53 -25.32
CA THR A 5 15.75 -7.14 -25.06
C THR A 5 16.92 -6.25 -25.51
N THR A 6 16.70 -4.94 -25.60
CA THR A 6 17.69 -3.96 -26.07
C THR A 6 17.69 -2.75 -25.15
N ASP A 7 18.87 -2.26 -24.80
CA ASP A 7 19.05 -1.07 -23.97
C ASP A 7 20.19 -0.21 -24.52
N ASP A 8 20.06 1.11 -24.38
CA ASP A 8 21.06 2.10 -24.76
C ASP A 8 21.63 2.77 -23.50
N PRO A 9 22.81 2.35 -23.01
CA PRO A 9 23.40 2.86 -21.77
C PRO A 9 23.78 4.35 -21.81
N SER A 10 23.87 4.96 -23.00
CA SER A 10 24.32 6.35 -23.15
C SER A 10 23.25 7.39 -22.81
N GLN A 11 21.98 6.98 -22.70
CA GLN A 11 20.86 7.88 -22.47
C GLN A 11 20.87 8.47 -21.04
N PRO A 12 20.76 9.79 -20.86
CA PRO A 12 20.76 10.42 -19.55
C PRO A 12 19.49 10.07 -18.76
N CYS A 13 19.62 9.76 -17.47
CA CYS A 13 18.47 9.40 -16.61
C CYS A 13 18.25 10.38 -15.44
N LEU A 14 19.34 10.81 -14.80
CA LEU A 14 19.34 11.72 -13.64
C LEU A 14 19.56 13.17 -14.08
N THR A 15 18.56 13.74 -14.76
CA THR A 15 18.58 15.14 -15.20
C THR A 15 17.84 16.03 -14.20
N ILE A 16 18.00 17.35 -14.31
CA ILE A 16 17.24 18.28 -13.48
C ILE A 16 15.73 18.13 -13.70
N ARG A 17 15.32 17.83 -14.94
CA ARG A 17 13.91 17.57 -15.27
C ARG A 17 13.38 16.40 -14.44
N THR A 18 14.15 15.32 -14.34
CA THR A 18 13.80 14.16 -13.52
C THR A 18 13.61 14.52 -12.05
N TRP A 19 14.51 15.32 -11.48
CA TRP A 19 14.41 15.78 -10.10
C TRP A 19 13.21 16.69 -9.87
N ILE A 20 12.98 17.68 -10.73
CA ILE A 20 11.86 18.62 -10.60
C ILE A 20 10.52 17.87 -10.76
N LEU A 21 10.36 17.13 -11.85
CA LEU A 21 9.12 16.38 -12.13
C LEU A 21 8.86 15.35 -11.04
N GLY A 22 9.88 14.56 -10.67
CA GLY A 22 9.77 13.53 -9.65
C GLY A 22 9.46 14.09 -8.27
N ALA A 23 10.23 15.08 -7.79
CA ALA A 23 10.08 15.63 -6.44
C ALA A 23 8.78 16.41 -6.27
N VAL A 24 8.42 17.27 -7.22
CA VAL A 24 7.15 18.02 -7.18
C VAL A 24 5.97 17.05 -7.20
N SER A 25 6.01 16.04 -8.08
CA SER A 25 4.96 15.03 -8.13
C SER A 25 4.88 14.19 -6.85
N CYS A 26 6.02 13.85 -6.25
CA CYS A 26 6.08 13.12 -4.97
C CYS A 26 5.40 13.92 -3.84
N VAL A 27 5.73 15.20 -3.69
CA VAL A 27 5.14 16.08 -2.67
C VAL A 27 3.63 16.23 -2.88
N LEU A 28 3.20 16.51 -4.11
CA LEU A 28 1.78 16.65 -4.44
C LEU A 28 1.00 15.36 -4.18
N LEU A 29 1.54 14.22 -4.61
CA LEU A 29 0.88 12.93 -4.46
C LEU A 29 0.75 12.53 -2.98
N SER A 30 1.81 12.75 -2.20
CA SER A 30 1.81 12.49 -0.76
C SER A 30 0.79 13.37 -0.03
N PHE A 31 0.74 14.67 -0.35
CA PHE A 31 -0.23 15.59 0.23
C PHE A 31 -1.67 15.18 -0.08
N VAL A 32 -1.97 14.94 -1.37
CA VAL A 32 -3.32 14.60 -1.83
C VAL A 32 -3.80 13.27 -1.22
N ASN A 33 -2.95 12.24 -1.24
CA ASN A 33 -3.31 10.94 -0.69
C ASN A 33 -3.47 10.99 0.84
N GLN A 34 -2.60 11.72 1.54
CA GLN A 34 -2.74 11.86 3.00
C GLN A 34 -4.00 12.64 3.38
N PHE A 35 -4.37 13.65 2.59
CA PHE A 35 -5.61 14.41 2.80
C PHE A 35 -6.85 13.55 2.58
N PHE A 36 -6.89 12.76 1.50
CA PHE A 36 -8.04 11.90 1.21
C PHE A 36 -8.14 10.66 2.10
N ASN A 37 -7.05 10.25 2.77
CA ASN A 37 -7.05 9.11 3.69
C ASN A 37 -8.04 9.27 4.86
N TYR A 38 -8.28 10.52 5.31
CA TYR A 38 -9.20 10.83 6.41
C TYR A 38 -10.67 10.91 5.99
N ARG A 39 -10.99 10.73 4.70
CA ARG A 39 -12.38 10.68 4.25
C ARG A 39 -13.00 9.33 4.56
N THR A 40 -14.30 9.32 4.87
CA THR A 40 -15.08 8.10 5.08
C THR A 40 -15.03 7.17 3.86
N ASN A 41 -15.12 7.76 2.66
CA ASN A 41 -14.86 7.07 1.40
C ASN A 41 -13.47 7.52 0.91
N GLN A 42 -12.47 6.68 1.16
CA GLN A 42 -11.08 6.97 0.82
C GLN A 42 -10.90 7.01 -0.70
N ILE A 43 -10.22 8.05 -1.18
CA ILE A 43 -9.83 8.18 -2.58
C ILE A 43 -8.31 8.19 -2.60
N SER A 44 -7.69 7.35 -3.43
CA SER A 44 -6.25 7.33 -3.61
C SER A 44 -5.88 7.61 -5.05
N VAL A 45 -4.94 8.53 -5.27
CA VAL A 45 -4.33 8.79 -6.56
C VAL A 45 -3.09 7.92 -6.70
N ASN A 46 -3.04 7.14 -7.78
CA ASN A 46 -1.90 6.26 -8.07
C ASN A 46 -0.84 7.01 -8.92
N SER A 47 0.43 6.64 -8.75
CA SER A 47 1.57 7.05 -9.58
C SER A 47 1.37 6.94 -11.11
N ILE A 48 0.43 6.11 -11.58
CA ILE A 48 0.02 6.05 -13.01
C ILE A 48 -0.43 7.43 -13.52
N PHE A 49 -1.07 8.24 -12.68
CA PHE A 49 -1.44 9.61 -13.05
C PHE A 49 -0.20 10.46 -13.39
N VAL A 50 0.86 10.34 -12.59
CA VAL A 50 2.14 11.01 -12.84
C VAL A 50 2.79 10.46 -14.10
N GLN A 51 2.71 9.16 -14.35
CA GLN A 51 3.21 8.53 -15.58
C GLN A 51 2.55 9.07 -16.85
N ILE A 52 1.27 9.45 -16.80
CA ILE A 52 0.59 10.05 -17.96
C ILE A 52 1.00 11.51 -18.12
N LEU A 53 1.05 12.28 -17.02
CA LEU A 53 1.33 13.73 -17.06
C LEU A 53 2.81 14.07 -17.25
N ALA A 54 3.73 13.24 -16.76
CA ALA A 54 5.16 13.51 -16.84
C ALA A 54 5.65 13.54 -18.30
N LEU A 55 5.01 12.80 -19.21
CA LEU A 55 5.37 12.79 -20.62
C LEU A 55 5.17 14.15 -21.34
N PRO A 56 3.97 14.75 -21.38
CA PRO A 56 3.77 16.03 -22.03
C PRO A 56 4.55 17.15 -21.34
N VAL A 57 4.60 17.16 -20.00
CA VAL A 57 5.37 18.18 -19.25
C VAL A 57 6.87 18.02 -19.48
N GLY A 58 7.39 16.79 -19.48
CA GLY A 58 8.80 16.51 -19.77
C GLY A 58 9.21 16.91 -21.19
N ARG A 59 8.37 16.62 -22.19
CA ARG A 59 8.58 17.09 -23.57
C ARG A 59 8.49 18.60 -23.69
N TRP A 60 7.61 19.25 -22.94
CA TRP A 60 7.52 20.71 -22.88
C TRP A 60 8.79 21.33 -22.25
N MET A 61 9.22 20.80 -21.11
CA MET A 61 10.48 21.19 -20.46
C MET A 61 11.69 21.01 -21.40
N ALA A 62 11.72 19.93 -22.18
CA ALA A 62 12.78 19.70 -23.17
C ALA A 62 12.82 20.72 -24.31
N ARG A 63 11.69 21.35 -24.65
CA ARG A 63 11.62 22.39 -25.69
C ARG A 63 11.90 23.80 -25.13
N VAL A 64 11.56 24.05 -23.87
CA VAL A 64 11.63 25.39 -23.26
C VAL A 64 12.96 25.63 -22.53
N LEU A 65 13.52 24.60 -21.87
CA LEU A 65 14.75 24.79 -21.09
C LEU A 65 15.96 25.00 -22.02
N PRO A 66 16.79 26.02 -21.77
CA PRO A 66 17.99 26.25 -22.56
C PRO A 66 19.07 25.19 -22.26
N PRO A 67 19.89 24.79 -23.24
CA PRO A 67 20.97 23.82 -23.08
C PRO A 67 22.20 24.47 -22.41
N ILE A 68 22.02 24.96 -21.17
CA ILE A 68 23.08 25.59 -20.39
C ILE A 68 23.76 24.53 -19.53
N ILE A 69 25.09 24.49 -19.57
CA ILE A 69 25.92 23.69 -18.67
C ILE A 69 26.28 24.57 -17.47
N ILE A 70 25.72 24.25 -16.30
CA ILE A 70 26.04 24.94 -15.05
C ILE A 70 27.20 24.18 -14.42
N ARG A 71 28.33 24.87 -14.24
CA ARG A 71 29.48 24.37 -13.48
C ARG A 71 29.37 24.88 -12.04
N ILE A 72 29.42 23.99 -11.06
CA ILE A 72 29.40 24.38 -9.65
C ILE A 72 30.82 24.85 -9.29
N PRO A 73 31.05 26.11 -8.90
CA PRO A 73 32.41 26.67 -8.74
C PRO A 73 33.24 26.06 -7.58
N LEU A 74 32.71 25.08 -6.85
CA LEU A 74 33.33 24.41 -5.69
C LEU A 74 33.40 22.88 -5.81
N LEU A 75 32.78 22.28 -6.83
CA LEU A 75 32.91 20.87 -7.15
C LEU A 75 33.26 20.77 -8.63
N ASP A 76 34.10 19.81 -9.06
CA ASP A 76 34.32 19.49 -10.48
C ASP A 76 33.06 18.91 -11.18
N TRP A 77 31.88 19.19 -10.63
CA TRP A 77 30.60 18.74 -11.11
C TRP A 77 29.95 19.81 -11.98
N SER A 78 29.72 19.44 -13.23
CA SER A 78 28.91 20.20 -14.17
C SER A 78 27.65 19.43 -14.50
N PHE A 79 26.49 20.09 -14.50
CA PHE A 79 25.24 19.49 -14.95
C PHE A 79 24.61 20.33 -16.06
N SER A 80 23.98 19.65 -17.03
CA SER A 80 23.24 20.32 -18.09
C SER A 80 21.77 20.53 -17.68
N LEU A 81 21.27 21.74 -17.88
CA LEU A 81 19.87 22.09 -17.66
C LEU A 81 18.94 21.40 -18.67
N ASN A 82 19.44 21.16 -19.88
CA ASN A 82 18.75 20.43 -20.94
C ASN A 82 19.76 19.55 -21.72
N PRO A 83 19.91 18.27 -21.35
CA PRO A 83 20.88 17.38 -22.00
C PRO A 83 20.40 16.83 -23.36
N GLY A 84 19.16 17.10 -23.77
CA GLY A 84 18.60 16.58 -25.01
C GLY A 84 17.10 16.29 -24.93
N PRO A 85 16.54 15.57 -25.92
CA PRO A 85 15.11 15.22 -25.92
C PRO A 85 14.73 14.38 -24.69
N PHE A 86 13.50 14.57 -24.21
CA PHE A 86 12.99 13.82 -23.06
C PHE A 86 12.86 12.34 -23.41
N ASN A 87 13.64 11.50 -22.73
CA ASN A 87 13.72 10.06 -23.03
C ASN A 87 12.90 9.20 -22.05
N MET A 88 12.80 7.90 -22.35
CA MET A 88 12.04 6.96 -21.52
C MET A 88 12.67 6.76 -20.13
N LYS A 89 14.00 6.86 -19.98
CA LYS A 89 14.68 6.68 -18.69
C LYS A 89 14.40 7.84 -17.73
N GLU A 90 14.49 9.08 -18.19
CA GLU A 90 14.07 10.28 -17.43
C GLU A 90 12.61 10.15 -16.99
N HIS A 91 11.74 9.68 -17.89
CA HIS A 91 10.34 9.48 -17.60
C HIS A 91 10.13 8.41 -16.50
N VAL A 92 10.74 7.23 -16.65
CA VAL A 92 10.63 6.14 -15.67
C VAL A 92 11.16 6.56 -14.30
N VAL A 93 12.34 7.18 -14.23
CA VAL A 93 12.93 7.61 -12.96
C VAL A 93 12.08 8.70 -12.28
N SER A 94 11.51 9.64 -13.05
CA SER A 94 10.61 10.67 -12.51
C SER A 94 9.40 10.04 -11.80
N VAL A 95 8.80 9.02 -12.42
CA VAL A 95 7.64 8.31 -11.86
C VAL A 95 8.04 7.45 -10.67
N ILE A 96 9.23 6.83 -10.66
CA ILE A 96 9.72 6.09 -9.48
C ILE A 96 9.86 7.03 -8.28
N ILE A 97 10.44 8.21 -8.47
CA ILE A 97 10.52 9.23 -7.41
C ILE A 97 9.12 9.63 -6.96
N ALA A 98 8.20 9.89 -7.89
CA ALA A 98 6.81 10.23 -7.54
C ALA A 98 6.08 9.09 -6.81
N ASN A 99 6.34 7.83 -7.18
CA ASN A 99 5.71 6.66 -6.58
C ASN A 99 6.03 6.53 -5.09
N SER A 100 7.24 6.95 -4.66
CA SER A 100 7.60 7.00 -3.24
C SER A 100 6.65 7.84 -2.38
N GLY A 101 5.96 8.83 -2.98
CA GLY A 101 4.94 9.65 -2.31
C GLY A 101 3.51 9.09 -2.40
N THR A 102 3.29 7.96 -3.08
CA THR A 102 1.94 7.39 -3.26
C THR A 102 1.44 6.73 -1.96
N GLY A 103 2.33 6.05 -1.24
CA GLY A 103 2.00 5.28 -0.04
C GLY A 103 1.68 6.17 1.16
N GLY A 104 0.56 5.88 1.83
CA GLY A 104 0.24 6.51 3.11
C GLY A 104 1.23 6.08 4.21
N ILE A 105 1.52 6.98 5.14
CA ILE A 105 2.50 6.72 6.20
C ILE A 105 1.78 6.18 7.44
N TYR A 106 1.94 4.89 7.73
CA TYR A 106 1.30 4.25 8.88
C TYR A 106 1.57 4.93 10.22
N ALA A 107 2.78 5.44 10.43
CA ALA A 107 3.16 6.17 11.65
C ALA A 107 2.29 7.41 11.91
N VAL A 108 1.72 8.03 10.86
CA VAL A 108 0.82 9.17 11.01
C VAL A 108 -0.46 8.77 11.74
N HIS A 109 -0.95 7.53 11.59
CA HIS A 109 -2.12 7.07 12.34
C HIS A 109 -1.87 7.06 13.85
N ILE A 110 -0.65 6.73 14.30
CA ILE A 110 -0.29 6.78 15.73
C ILE A 110 -0.40 8.23 16.24
N ILE A 111 0.14 9.18 15.48
CA ILE A 111 0.09 10.61 15.81
C ILE A 111 -1.36 11.11 15.82
N THR A 112 -2.17 10.68 14.86
CA THR A 112 -3.58 11.04 14.79
C THR A 112 -4.37 10.46 15.94
N ILE A 113 -4.11 9.20 16.34
CA ILE A 113 -4.78 8.60 17.49
C ILE A 113 -4.47 9.39 18.78
N LEU A 114 -3.18 9.74 18.99
CA LEU A 114 -2.77 10.57 20.12
C LEU A 114 -3.45 11.95 20.16
N LYS A 115 -3.61 12.60 19.01
CA LYS A 115 -4.23 13.93 18.94
C LYS A 115 -5.76 13.89 18.97
N ALA A 116 -6.37 12.97 18.26
CA ALA A 116 -7.82 12.95 18.02
C ALA A 116 -8.59 12.18 19.10
N PHE A 117 -8.05 11.06 19.60
CA PHE A 117 -8.73 10.22 20.59
C PHE A 117 -8.20 10.47 22.01
N TYR A 118 -6.89 10.70 22.15
CA TYR A 118 -6.28 10.95 23.46
C TYR A 118 -6.05 12.44 23.77
N HIS A 119 -6.43 13.34 22.86
CA HIS A 119 -6.37 14.80 23.03
C HIS A 119 -5.01 15.34 23.53
N ARG A 120 -3.90 14.68 23.17
CA ARG A 120 -2.56 15.03 23.65
C ARG A 120 -1.69 15.63 22.54
N GLY A 121 -0.90 16.65 22.91
CA GLY A 121 0.15 17.19 22.06
C GLY A 121 1.39 16.28 22.04
N ILE A 122 1.93 16.03 20.85
CA ILE A 122 3.24 15.40 20.66
C ILE A 122 4.24 16.44 20.15
N ASN A 123 5.51 16.31 20.56
CA ASN A 123 6.58 17.15 20.01
C ASN A 123 6.67 16.92 18.49
N VAL A 124 6.63 18.02 17.72
CA VAL A 124 6.64 17.98 16.25
C VAL A 124 7.87 17.26 15.71
N MET A 125 9.04 17.46 16.33
CA MET A 125 10.28 16.80 15.89
C MET A 125 10.21 15.28 16.11
N ALA A 126 9.65 14.84 17.25
CA ALA A 126 9.45 13.42 17.52
C ALA A 126 8.51 12.78 16.48
N ALA A 127 7.43 13.48 16.12
CA ALA A 127 6.49 13.02 15.10
C ALA A 127 7.12 12.91 13.70
N ILE A 128 7.95 13.89 13.31
CA ILE A 128 8.70 13.86 12.05
C ILE A 128 9.70 12.71 12.04
N LEU A 129 10.49 12.56 13.10
CA LEU A 129 11.48 11.49 13.20
C LEU A 129 10.82 10.09 13.21
N LEU A 130 9.70 9.91 13.93
CA LEU A 130 8.93 8.67 13.92
C LEU A 130 8.47 8.32 12.49
N THR A 131 7.94 9.32 11.78
CA THR A 131 7.44 9.16 10.41
C THR A 131 8.56 8.86 9.42
N GLN A 132 9.67 9.59 9.48
CA GLN A 132 10.79 9.44 8.55
C GLN A 132 11.56 8.14 8.79
N THR A 133 11.88 7.84 10.05
CA THR A 133 12.68 6.65 10.35
C THR A 133 11.95 5.37 9.97
N THR A 134 10.65 5.25 10.23
CA THR A 134 9.86 4.06 9.83
C THR A 134 9.87 3.79 8.32
N GLN A 135 9.82 4.83 7.49
CA GLN A 135 9.89 4.70 6.03
C GLN A 135 11.31 4.36 5.54
N LEU A 136 12.32 5.07 6.03
CA LEU A 136 13.72 4.85 5.65
C LEU A 136 14.22 3.45 6.04
N LEU A 137 13.68 2.91 7.13
CA LEU A 137 13.98 1.54 7.59
C LEU A 137 13.51 0.52 6.54
N GLY A 138 12.31 0.71 5.98
CA GLY A 138 11.79 -0.11 4.88
C GLY A 138 12.67 -0.08 3.63
N PHE A 139 13.15 1.11 3.22
CA PHE A 139 14.11 1.22 2.10
C PHE A 139 15.44 0.51 2.38
N GLY A 140 15.90 0.54 3.63
CA GLY A 140 17.08 -0.21 4.06
C GLY A 140 16.89 -1.72 3.90
N TRP A 141 15.76 -2.27 4.36
CA TRP A 141 15.46 -3.71 4.19
C TRP A 141 15.27 -4.11 2.72
N ALA A 142 14.57 -3.30 1.92
CA ALA A 142 14.40 -3.55 0.49
C ALA A 142 15.74 -3.70 -0.23
N GLY A 143 16.74 -2.90 0.15
CA GLY A 143 18.10 -3.00 -0.37
C GLY A 143 18.83 -4.30 0.02
N LEU A 144 18.67 -4.76 1.26
CA LEU A 144 19.25 -6.03 1.71
C LEU A 144 18.62 -7.23 0.98
N PHE A 145 17.31 -7.20 0.78
CA PHE A 145 16.57 -8.28 0.13
C PHE A 145 16.54 -8.17 -1.41
N ARG A 146 17.12 -7.13 -2.01
CA ARG A 146 17.16 -6.91 -3.48
C ARG A 146 17.61 -8.14 -4.26
N LYS A 147 18.68 -8.81 -3.81
CA LYS A 147 19.22 -10.01 -4.49
C LYS A 147 18.17 -11.15 -4.57
N TYR A 148 17.28 -11.24 -3.59
CA TYR A 148 16.28 -12.30 -3.51
C TYR A 148 14.95 -11.90 -4.16
N LEU A 149 14.53 -10.65 -3.99
CA LEU A 149 13.21 -10.16 -4.42
C LEU A 149 13.19 -9.50 -5.80
N VAL A 150 14.34 -9.04 -6.31
CA VAL A 150 14.44 -8.28 -7.57
C VAL A 150 15.27 -9.02 -8.61
N ASP A 151 16.46 -9.51 -8.24
CA ASP A 151 17.37 -10.17 -9.20
C ASP A 151 16.91 -11.60 -9.57
N SER A 152 15.96 -12.16 -8.82
CA SER A 152 15.41 -13.51 -9.01
C SER A 152 14.36 -13.53 -10.14
N PRO A 153 14.47 -14.42 -11.15
CA PRO A 153 13.54 -14.46 -12.29
C PRO A 153 12.14 -14.96 -11.92
N TYR A 154 11.99 -15.64 -10.78
CA TYR A 154 10.69 -16.10 -10.27
C TYR A 154 9.86 -14.96 -9.67
N MET A 155 10.48 -13.82 -9.36
CA MET A 155 9.83 -12.65 -8.78
C MET A 155 9.46 -11.67 -9.90
N TRP A 156 8.30 -11.88 -10.54
CA TRP A 156 7.94 -11.14 -11.75
C TRP A 156 7.22 -9.79 -11.48
N TRP A 157 6.71 -9.55 -10.27
CA TRP A 157 5.99 -8.33 -9.84
C TRP A 157 4.89 -7.87 -10.84
N PRO A 158 3.68 -8.48 -10.83
CA PRO A 158 2.66 -8.23 -11.87
C PRO A 158 2.26 -6.76 -12.02
N GLY A 159 2.10 -6.03 -10.91
CA GLY A 159 1.74 -4.62 -10.95
C GLY A 159 2.79 -3.77 -11.67
N THR A 160 4.07 -4.09 -11.48
CA THR A 160 5.19 -3.42 -12.17
C THR A 160 5.16 -3.69 -13.67
N LEU A 161 4.73 -4.88 -14.11
CA LEU A 161 4.59 -5.20 -15.53
C LEU A 161 3.48 -4.37 -16.20
N VAL A 162 2.39 -4.08 -15.48
CA VAL A 162 1.33 -3.20 -16.00
C VAL A 162 1.89 -1.79 -16.19
N VAL A 163 2.59 -1.25 -15.20
CA VAL A 163 3.25 0.07 -15.26
C VAL A 163 4.28 0.13 -16.40
N ALA A 164 5.09 -0.92 -16.57
CA ALA A 164 6.06 -1.03 -17.66
C ALA A 164 5.40 -1.03 -19.04
N SER A 165 4.30 -1.77 -19.20
CA SER A 165 3.57 -1.81 -20.48
C SER A 165 2.99 -0.44 -20.85
N LEU A 166 2.54 0.35 -19.86
CA LEU A 166 2.09 1.72 -20.09
C LEU A 166 3.23 2.66 -20.51
N PHE A 167 4.43 2.54 -19.91
CA PHE A 167 5.59 3.34 -20.36
C PHE A 167 5.90 3.12 -21.82
N ARG A 168 5.82 1.86 -22.28
CA ARG A 168 6.03 1.52 -23.67
C ARG A 168 4.95 2.10 -24.57
N ALA A 169 3.68 1.95 -24.19
CA ALA A 169 2.56 2.51 -24.95
C ALA A 169 2.65 4.05 -25.10
N LEU A 170 3.26 4.74 -24.14
CA LEU A 170 3.42 6.20 -24.13
C LEU A 170 4.67 6.71 -24.86
N ASN A 171 5.79 5.98 -24.79
CA ASN A 171 7.09 6.45 -25.31
C ASN A 171 7.51 5.80 -26.63
N GLU A 172 7.06 4.58 -26.93
CA GLU A 172 7.44 3.88 -28.17
C GLU A 172 6.60 4.36 -29.36
N GLU A 173 7.27 4.65 -30.47
CA GLU A 173 6.61 4.93 -31.74
C GLU A 173 6.18 3.62 -32.40
N GLU A 174 4.88 3.43 -32.57
CA GLU A 174 4.33 2.22 -33.18
C GLU A 174 4.03 2.44 -34.67
N ARG A 175 4.52 1.54 -35.53
CA ARG A 175 4.13 1.52 -36.94
C ARG A 175 2.68 1.09 -37.04
N ARG A 176 1.81 2.00 -37.50
CA ARG A 176 0.37 1.76 -37.66
C ARG A 176 0.12 0.64 -38.67
N VAL A 177 -0.52 -0.44 -38.22
CA VAL A 177 -1.07 -1.46 -39.12
C VAL A 177 -2.30 -0.86 -39.82
N LYS A 178 -2.41 -1.01 -41.14
CA LYS A 178 -3.55 -0.49 -41.91
C LYS A 178 -4.86 -1.08 -41.35
N GLY A 179 -5.79 -0.23 -40.95
CA GLY A 179 -7.08 -0.62 -40.36
C GLY A 179 -7.11 -0.82 -38.85
N GLY A 180 -5.96 -0.77 -38.15
CA GLY A 180 -5.88 -0.88 -36.69
C GLY A 180 -5.85 0.46 -35.95
N VAL A 181 -6.19 0.41 -34.66
CA VAL A 181 -5.91 1.47 -33.68
C VAL A 181 -4.50 1.30 -33.11
N THR A 182 -3.78 2.39 -32.88
CA THR A 182 -2.48 2.33 -32.18
C THR A 182 -2.68 2.10 -30.69
N ARG A 183 -1.67 1.61 -29.97
CA ARG A 183 -1.74 1.44 -28.50
C ARG A 183 -2.12 2.73 -27.77
N LEU A 184 -1.56 3.86 -28.20
CA LEU A 184 -1.87 5.18 -27.63
C LEU A 184 -3.32 5.60 -27.91
N GLN A 185 -3.84 5.36 -29.12
CA GLN A 185 -5.24 5.65 -29.45
C GLN A 185 -6.20 4.79 -28.64
N PHE A 186 -5.93 3.49 -28.53
CA PHE A 186 -6.72 2.59 -27.69
C PHE A 186 -6.72 3.04 -26.23
N PHE A 187 -5.54 3.40 -25.69
CA PHE A 187 -5.40 3.94 -24.34
C PHE A 187 -6.26 5.21 -24.14
N LEU A 188 -6.22 6.16 -25.07
CA LEU A 188 -7.01 7.40 -24.98
C LEU A 188 -8.51 7.14 -25.07
N ILE A 189 -8.96 6.22 -25.94
CA ILE A 189 -10.36 5.81 -26.02
C ILE A 189 -10.81 5.23 -24.68
N CYS A 190 -10.08 4.26 -24.12
CA CYS A 190 -10.40 3.67 -22.83
C CYS A 190 -10.39 4.71 -21.70
N MET A 191 -9.43 5.63 -21.69
CA MET A 191 -9.34 6.71 -20.71
C MET A 191 -10.56 7.62 -20.76
N ILE A 192 -10.97 8.07 -21.95
CA ILE A 192 -12.14 8.95 -22.13
C ILE A 192 -13.43 8.20 -21.78
N CYS A 193 -13.60 6.96 -22.24
CA CYS A 193 -14.76 6.14 -21.89
C CYS A 193 -14.87 5.90 -20.38
N SER A 194 -13.75 5.54 -19.72
CA SER A 194 -13.71 5.33 -18.27
C SER A 194 -13.98 6.63 -17.50
N PHE A 195 -13.42 7.75 -17.94
CA PHE A 195 -13.66 9.06 -17.33
C PHE A 195 -15.14 9.45 -17.42
N SER A 196 -15.73 9.34 -18.61
CA SER A 196 -17.15 9.62 -18.83
C SER A 196 -18.06 8.69 -18.02
N TYR A 197 -17.71 7.40 -17.95
CA TYR A 197 -18.47 6.43 -17.17
C TYR A 197 -18.39 6.71 -15.67
N TYR A 198 -17.23 7.15 -15.15
CA TYR A 198 -17.04 7.42 -13.72
C TYR A 198 -18.01 8.49 -13.17
N ILE A 199 -18.49 9.40 -14.02
CA ILE A 199 -19.49 10.42 -13.65
C ILE A 199 -20.85 9.77 -13.34
N VAL A 200 -21.18 8.65 -13.99
CA VAL A 200 -22.48 7.98 -13.84
C VAL A 200 -22.70 7.45 -12.41
N PRO A 201 -21.86 6.54 -11.85
CA PRO A 201 -22.07 6.03 -10.50
C PRO A 201 -21.70 7.02 -9.40
N ASN A 202 -21.02 8.14 -9.70
CA ASN A 202 -20.63 9.11 -8.65
C ASN A 202 -21.54 10.33 -8.56
N TYR A 203 -22.19 10.73 -9.66
CA TYR A 203 -23.01 11.95 -9.69
C TYR A 203 -24.46 11.67 -10.09
N PHE A 204 -24.68 11.01 -11.23
CA PHE A 204 -26.03 10.84 -11.76
C PHE A 204 -26.84 9.73 -11.07
N PHE A 205 -26.21 8.57 -10.82
CA PHE A 205 -26.90 7.44 -10.23
C PHE A 205 -26.02 6.67 -9.23
N PRO A 206 -25.83 7.23 -8.01
CA PRO A 206 -25.01 6.61 -6.96
C PRO A 206 -25.42 5.19 -6.55
N ALA A 207 -26.70 4.84 -6.68
CA ALA A 207 -27.18 3.50 -6.30
C ALA A 207 -26.55 2.36 -7.11
N ILE A 208 -26.04 2.63 -8.33
CA ILE A 208 -25.35 1.63 -9.15
C ILE A 208 -24.04 1.13 -8.51
N SER A 209 -23.45 1.91 -7.60
CA SER A 209 -22.24 1.51 -6.89
C SER A 209 -22.44 0.27 -6.01
N SER A 210 -23.65 0.05 -5.48
CA SER A 210 -23.96 -1.10 -4.63
C SER A 210 -25.45 -1.46 -4.68
N ILE A 211 -25.88 -2.16 -5.73
CA ILE A 211 -27.24 -2.68 -5.86
C ILE A 211 -27.34 -3.97 -5.06
N SER A 212 -28.03 -3.91 -3.91
CA SER A 212 -28.23 -5.06 -3.02
C SER A 212 -29.52 -5.80 -3.38
N ILE A 213 -29.43 -6.89 -4.15
CA ILE A 213 -30.60 -7.65 -4.63
C ILE A 213 -31.48 -8.11 -3.46
N LEU A 214 -30.86 -8.57 -2.37
CA LEU A 214 -31.58 -9.03 -1.17
C LEU A 214 -32.37 -7.90 -0.48
N CYS A 215 -31.81 -6.69 -0.38
CA CYS A 215 -32.54 -5.54 0.18
C CYS A 215 -33.67 -5.07 -0.75
N LEU A 216 -33.58 -5.28 -2.06
CA LEU A 216 -34.65 -4.91 -3.01
C LEU A 216 -35.88 -5.82 -2.88
N ILE A 217 -35.66 -7.11 -2.60
CA ILE A 217 -36.74 -8.09 -2.45
C ILE A 217 -37.38 -7.97 -1.05
N TRP A 218 -36.58 -7.83 0.01
CA TRP A 218 -37.06 -7.73 1.39
C TRP A 218 -36.62 -6.43 2.05
N LYS A 219 -37.53 -5.45 2.06
CA LYS A 219 -37.26 -4.06 2.48
C LYS A 219 -37.43 -3.78 3.98
N ASP A 220 -38.13 -4.65 4.71
CA ASP A 220 -38.51 -4.37 6.11
C ASP A 220 -37.79 -5.26 7.13
N SER A 221 -36.96 -6.19 6.67
CA SER A 221 -36.30 -7.18 7.53
C SER A 221 -34.86 -6.79 7.86
N ILE A 222 -34.64 -6.42 9.13
CA ILE A 222 -33.32 -6.11 9.70
C ILE A 222 -32.27 -7.21 9.43
N PRO A 223 -32.51 -8.52 9.62
CA PRO A 223 -31.49 -9.53 9.36
C PRO A 223 -31.09 -9.61 7.89
N ILE A 224 -32.02 -9.38 6.96
CA ILE A 224 -31.71 -9.36 5.52
C ILE A 224 -30.92 -8.10 5.17
N HIS A 225 -31.15 -6.98 5.83
CA HIS A 225 -30.33 -5.79 5.64
C HIS A 225 -28.89 -6.00 6.13
N GLN A 226 -28.70 -6.67 7.27
CA GLN A 226 -27.38 -7.03 7.78
C GLN A 226 -26.62 -7.99 6.84
N ILE A 227 -27.32 -8.93 6.20
CA ILE A 227 -26.73 -9.90 5.27
C ILE A 227 -26.51 -9.28 3.88
N GLY A 228 -27.51 -8.57 3.36
CA GLY A 228 -27.61 -8.20 1.96
C GLY A 228 -27.04 -6.82 1.62
N SER A 229 -26.97 -5.89 2.57
CA SER A 229 -26.48 -4.53 2.28
C SER A 229 -25.00 -4.56 1.91
N GLY A 230 -24.65 -4.10 0.70
CA GLY A 230 -23.26 -3.97 0.26
C GLY A 230 -22.49 -2.84 0.95
N MET A 231 -23.19 -1.81 1.43
CA MET A 231 -22.57 -0.66 2.09
C MET A 231 -22.49 -0.79 3.61
N ARG A 232 -23.51 -1.40 4.25
CA ARG A 232 -23.67 -1.44 5.72
C ARG A 232 -23.77 -2.87 6.29
N GLY A 233 -23.68 -3.89 5.45
CA GLY A 233 -23.84 -5.30 5.81
C GLY A 233 -22.75 -6.16 5.20
N LEU A 234 -23.00 -7.47 5.10
CA LEU A 234 -22.06 -8.43 4.51
C LEU A 234 -21.94 -8.30 2.98
N GLY A 235 -22.95 -7.72 2.32
CA GLY A 235 -22.98 -7.57 0.86
C GLY A 235 -23.32 -8.85 0.08
N VAL A 236 -24.00 -9.81 0.71
CA VAL A 236 -24.44 -11.03 -0.01
C VAL A 236 -25.43 -10.64 -1.11
N GLY A 237 -25.09 -10.95 -2.36
CA GLY A 237 -25.93 -10.58 -3.51
C GLY A 237 -25.92 -9.07 -3.83
N ALA A 238 -24.95 -8.32 -3.31
CA ALA A 238 -24.69 -6.94 -3.74
C ALA A 238 -23.84 -6.93 -5.01
N ILE A 239 -24.28 -6.16 -6.01
CA ILE A 239 -23.58 -5.97 -7.28
C ILE A 239 -23.33 -4.48 -7.46
N GLY A 240 -22.06 -4.11 -7.62
CA GLY A 240 -21.65 -2.76 -7.96
C GLY A 240 -21.14 -2.70 -9.40
N PHE A 241 -21.60 -1.71 -10.18
CA PHE A 241 -21.02 -1.43 -11.50
C PHE A 241 -20.03 -0.25 -11.46
N ASP A 242 -19.52 0.09 -10.29
CA ASP A 242 -18.50 1.11 -10.14
C ASP A 242 -17.10 0.49 -10.02
N TRP A 243 -16.14 1.02 -10.79
CA TRP A 243 -14.76 0.57 -10.76
C TRP A 243 -14.10 0.82 -9.40
N ALA A 244 -14.46 1.90 -8.69
CA ALA A 244 -13.90 2.15 -7.36
C ALA A 244 -14.33 1.05 -6.38
N THR A 245 -15.58 0.58 -6.47
CA THR A 245 -16.09 -0.56 -5.69
C THR A 245 -15.39 -1.87 -6.09
N ALA A 246 -15.23 -2.13 -7.38
CA ALA A 246 -14.57 -3.35 -7.87
C ALA A 246 -13.07 -3.43 -7.53
N SER A 247 -12.39 -2.29 -7.41
CA SER A 247 -10.96 -2.21 -7.14
C SER A 247 -10.60 -2.02 -5.67
N MET A 248 -11.57 -2.06 -4.75
CA MET A 248 -11.32 -1.88 -3.30
C MET A 248 -10.38 -2.94 -2.70
N ILE A 249 -10.36 -4.15 -3.26
CA ILE A 249 -9.52 -5.27 -2.79
C ILE A 249 -8.19 -5.34 -3.58
N GLY A 250 -7.93 -4.36 -4.45
CA GLY A 250 -6.77 -4.31 -5.34
C GLY A 250 -7.18 -4.30 -6.81
N SER A 251 -6.21 -4.14 -7.71
CA SER A 251 -6.49 -4.11 -9.15
C SER A 251 -6.80 -5.52 -9.68
N PRO A 252 -8.04 -5.80 -10.12
CA PRO A 252 -8.42 -7.13 -10.63
C PRO A 252 -7.69 -7.51 -11.92
N ILE A 253 -7.15 -6.51 -12.64
CA ILE A 253 -6.45 -6.71 -13.90
C ILE A 253 -4.98 -7.12 -13.68
N ALA A 254 -4.38 -6.68 -12.56
CA ALA A 254 -2.95 -6.88 -12.34
C ALA A 254 -2.64 -8.21 -11.63
N ALA A 255 -3.49 -8.66 -10.72
CA ALA A 255 -3.24 -9.89 -9.97
C ALA A 255 -3.71 -11.15 -10.74
N PRO A 256 -3.01 -12.30 -10.59
CA PRO A 256 -3.43 -13.55 -11.22
C PRO A 256 -4.81 -14.04 -10.76
N THR A 257 -5.55 -14.72 -11.65
CA THR A 257 -6.92 -15.19 -11.37
C THR A 257 -7.01 -16.14 -10.16
N TYR A 258 -6.03 -17.02 -9.96
CA TYR A 258 -6.03 -17.96 -8.84
C TYR A 258 -6.00 -17.23 -7.48
N VAL A 259 -5.37 -16.05 -7.41
CA VAL A 259 -5.31 -15.23 -6.20
C VAL A 259 -6.71 -14.75 -5.84
N PHE A 260 -7.47 -14.25 -6.83
CA PHE A 260 -8.84 -13.81 -6.61
C PHE A 260 -9.79 -14.94 -6.20
N CYS A 261 -9.66 -16.11 -6.81
CA CYS A 261 -10.43 -17.28 -6.39
C CYS A 261 -10.16 -17.64 -4.93
N ASN A 262 -8.90 -17.56 -4.48
CA ASN A 262 -8.53 -17.85 -3.09
C ASN A 262 -9.04 -16.77 -2.12
N VAL A 263 -8.89 -15.48 -2.47
CA VAL A 263 -9.44 -14.36 -1.68
C VAL A 263 -10.96 -14.48 -1.56
N LEU A 264 -11.66 -14.80 -2.66
CA LEU A 264 -13.11 -15.01 -2.65
C LEU A 264 -13.51 -16.20 -1.76
N ALA A 265 -12.81 -17.33 -1.86
CA ALA A 265 -13.05 -18.48 -1.02
C ALA A 265 -12.87 -18.16 0.47
N GLY A 266 -11.77 -17.47 0.81
CA GLY A 266 -11.51 -16.99 2.17
C GLY A 266 -12.59 -16.01 2.66
N TYR A 267 -13.03 -15.09 1.81
CA TYR A 267 -14.11 -14.15 2.13
C TYR A 267 -15.43 -14.88 2.40
N VAL A 268 -15.83 -15.84 1.56
CA VAL A 268 -17.04 -16.64 1.77
C VAL A 268 -16.97 -17.41 3.09
N ILE A 269 -15.86 -18.09 3.37
CA ILE A 269 -15.71 -18.88 4.60
C ILE A 269 -15.75 -17.99 5.86
N LEU A 270 -15.00 -16.88 5.85
CA LEU A 270 -14.79 -16.08 7.05
C LEU A 270 -15.92 -15.07 7.29
N VAL A 271 -16.37 -14.40 6.23
CA VAL A 271 -17.36 -13.32 6.31
C VAL A 271 -18.78 -13.84 6.12
N TYR A 272 -19.04 -14.78 5.20
CA TYR A 272 -20.40 -15.28 4.96
C TYR A 272 -20.78 -16.49 5.81
N ILE A 273 -19.83 -17.25 6.34
CA ILE A 273 -20.13 -18.43 7.16
C ILE A 273 -19.75 -18.19 8.62
N LEU A 274 -18.46 -17.93 8.91
CA LEU A 274 -17.97 -17.88 10.28
C LEU A 274 -18.55 -16.70 11.08
N LEU A 275 -18.54 -15.49 10.52
CA LEU A 275 -19.02 -14.28 11.19
C LEU A 275 -20.52 -14.38 11.57
N PRO A 276 -21.44 -14.66 10.63
CA PRO A 276 -22.79 -15.12 10.90
C PRO A 276 -22.94 -16.14 12.02
N LEU A 277 -22.20 -17.24 11.94
CA LEU A 277 -22.31 -18.34 12.88
C LEU A 277 -21.94 -17.88 14.29
N CYS A 278 -20.84 -17.16 14.46
CA CYS A 278 -20.41 -16.61 15.75
C CYS A 278 -21.41 -15.61 16.34
N TYR A 279 -21.96 -14.71 15.51
CA TYR A 279 -22.91 -13.70 15.98
C TYR A 279 -24.26 -14.30 16.36
N TRP A 280 -24.85 -15.13 15.50
CA TRP A 280 -26.16 -15.71 15.74
C TRP A 280 -26.14 -16.85 16.75
N SER A 281 -25.02 -17.57 16.93
CA SER A 281 -24.84 -18.49 18.07
C SER A 281 -24.65 -17.77 19.41
N ASN A 282 -24.60 -16.44 19.42
CA ASN A 282 -24.36 -15.61 20.59
C ASN A 282 -23.06 -15.97 21.35
N LEU A 283 -22.01 -16.30 20.59
CA LEU A 283 -20.70 -16.62 21.17
C LEU A 283 -20.14 -15.38 21.89
N TYR A 284 -19.75 -15.51 23.16
CA TYR A 284 -19.24 -14.41 24.00
C TYR A 284 -20.19 -13.21 24.13
N ASP A 285 -21.51 -13.44 24.21
CA ASP A 285 -22.53 -12.38 24.27
C ASP A 285 -22.52 -11.44 23.05
N ALA A 286 -22.11 -11.94 21.88
CA ALA A 286 -21.99 -11.18 20.64
C ALA A 286 -23.21 -10.31 20.28
N ARG A 287 -24.43 -10.78 20.58
CA ARG A 287 -25.67 -10.06 20.24
C ARG A 287 -25.85 -8.75 20.99
N ARG A 288 -25.11 -8.51 22.07
CA ARG A 288 -25.11 -7.22 22.79
C ARG A 288 -24.43 -6.11 22.00
N PHE A 289 -23.57 -6.48 21.05
CA PHE A 289 -22.79 -5.54 20.25
C PHE A 289 -23.33 -5.44 18.83
N THR A 290 -23.00 -4.34 18.17
CA THR A 290 -23.36 -4.13 16.76
C THR A 290 -22.66 -5.17 15.89
N PHE A 291 -23.39 -5.71 14.89
CA PHE A 291 -22.93 -6.80 14.02
C PHE A 291 -21.61 -6.48 13.30
N LEU A 292 -21.51 -5.29 12.70
CA LEU A 292 -20.28 -4.74 12.11
C LEU A 292 -19.93 -3.43 12.81
N SER A 293 -18.84 -3.42 13.58
CA SER A 293 -18.36 -2.21 14.24
C SER A 293 -16.88 -2.31 14.59
N SER A 294 -16.15 -1.19 14.45
CA SER A 294 -14.76 -1.03 14.91
C SER A 294 -14.67 -0.36 16.30
N GLN A 295 -15.80 -0.11 16.96
CA GLN A 295 -15.83 0.55 18.28
C GLN A 295 -15.52 -0.42 19.42
N LEU A 296 -15.01 0.14 20.52
CA LEU A 296 -14.83 -0.56 21.79
C LEU A 296 -16.11 -0.40 22.62
N PHE A 297 -16.49 -1.47 23.31
CA PHE A 297 -17.71 -1.54 24.11
C PHE A 297 -17.42 -1.92 25.55
N GLU A 298 -18.26 -1.46 26.47
CA GLU A 298 -18.36 -2.00 27.82
C GLU A 298 -19.11 -3.34 27.83
N ARG A 299 -19.09 -4.06 28.95
CA ARG A 299 -19.91 -5.28 29.16
C ARG A 299 -21.43 -5.04 28.99
N SER A 300 -21.87 -3.80 29.16
CA SER A 300 -23.26 -3.34 29.00
C SER A 300 -23.70 -3.19 27.54
N GLY A 301 -22.76 -3.16 26.58
CA GLY A 301 -23.01 -2.87 25.17
C GLY A 301 -22.95 -1.39 24.79
N LYS A 302 -22.66 -0.49 25.73
CA LYS A 302 -22.41 0.93 25.45
C LYS A 302 -20.97 1.16 24.95
N PRO A 303 -20.73 2.24 24.17
CA PRO A 303 -19.36 2.62 23.79
C PRO A 303 -18.48 2.84 25.02
N TYR A 304 -17.24 2.35 24.97
CA TYR A 304 -16.30 2.41 26.08
C TYR A 304 -15.74 3.83 26.30
N ASP A 305 -15.84 4.34 27.53
CA ASP A 305 -15.33 5.67 27.89
C ASP A 305 -13.88 5.58 28.38
N LEU A 306 -12.95 5.90 27.49
CA LEU A 306 -11.50 5.88 27.77
C LEU A 306 -11.08 6.92 28.83
N SER A 307 -11.84 8.01 28.99
CA SER A 307 -11.47 9.12 29.88
C SER A 307 -11.56 8.76 31.36
N ARG A 308 -12.31 7.71 31.69
CA ARG A 308 -12.45 7.20 33.07
C ARG A 308 -11.23 6.41 33.49
N VAL A 309 -10.69 5.60 32.59
CA VAL A 309 -9.69 4.60 32.91
C VAL A 309 -8.27 5.12 32.73
N LEU A 310 -8.08 6.10 31.85
CA LEU A 310 -6.77 6.65 31.55
C LEU A 310 -6.58 7.99 32.26
N ASP A 311 -5.52 8.13 33.05
CA ASP A 311 -5.17 9.44 33.60
C ASP A 311 -4.65 10.36 32.49
N ASN A 312 -5.38 11.45 32.24
CA ASN A 312 -5.03 12.45 31.23
C ASN A 312 -3.66 13.11 31.45
N LYS A 313 -3.12 13.13 32.68
CA LYS A 313 -1.83 13.76 32.99
C LYS A 313 -0.65 12.82 32.79
N THR A 314 -0.73 11.60 33.33
CA THR A 314 0.37 10.63 33.28
C THR A 314 0.29 9.70 32.07
N PHE A 315 -0.87 9.58 31.42
CA PHE A 315 -1.14 8.60 30.37
C PHE A 315 -0.83 7.17 30.84
N THR A 316 -1.15 6.92 32.11
CA THR A 316 -1.05 5.61 32.73
C THR A 316 -2.46 5.07 32.97
N LEU A 317 -2.57 3.75 32.90
CA LEU A 317 -3.82 3.04 33.17
C LEU A 317 -4.10 3.08 34.66
N ASN A 318 -5.25 3.64 35.06
CA ASN A 318 -5.75 3.50 36.41
C ASN A 318 -6.40 2.12 36.56
N VAL A 319 -5.66 1.18 37.15
CA VAL A 319 -6.08 -0.22 37.28
C VAL A 319 -7.32 -0.37 38.17
N GLU A 320 -7.42 0.43 39.24
CA GLU A 320 -8.57 0.38 40.16
C GLU A 320 -9.86 0.84 39.47
N GLU A 321 -9.80 1.95 38.72
CA GLU A 321 -10.96 2.43 37.95
C GLU A 321 -11.32 1.48 36.80
N TYR A 322 -10.32 0.84 36.17
CA TYR A 322 -10.54 -0.18 35.16
C TYR A 322 -11.35 -1.37 35.69
N GLU A 323 -10.92 -1.93 36.83
CA GLU A 323 -11.56 -3.09 37.45
C GLU A 323 -12.98 -2.77 37.95
N ASN A 324 -13.21 -1.54 38.43
CA ASN A 324 -14.53 -1.09 38.88
C ASN A 324 -15.50 -0.77 37.73
N TYR A 325 -14.99 -0.30 36.58
CA TYR A 325 -15.82 0.15 35.47
C TYR A 325 -16.31 -0.99 34.59
N SER A 326 -15.44 -1.57 33.75
CA SER A 326 -15.73 -2.78 32.96
C SER A 326 -14.54 -3.23 32.12
N ASP A 327 -14.51 -4.53 31.83
CA ASP A 327 -13.64 -5.09 30.80
C ASP A 327 -13.96 -4.55 29.41
N ILE A 328 -12.92 -4.27 28.62
CA ILE A 328 -13.07 -3.87 27.22
C ILE A 328 -13.60 -5.04 26.39
N ARG A 329 -14.70 -4.79 25.68
CA ARG A 329 -15.31 -5.73 24.72
C ARG A 329 -15.20 -5.18 23.31
N ILE A 330 -15.10 -6.08 22.34
CA ILE A 330 -15.05 -5.76 20.91
C ILE A 330 -16.13 -6.55 20.18
N SER A 331 -16.59 -6.02 19.04
CA SER A 331 -17.55 -6.72 18.19
C SER A 331 -16.98 -8.03 17.64
N THR A 332 -17.85 -8.97 17.29
CA THR A 332 -17.46 -10.25 16.67
C THR A 332 -16.71 -10.03 15.35
N SER A 333 -17.14 -9.06 14.54
CA SER A 333 -16.45 -8.70 13.30
C SER A 333 -15.03 -8.22 13.55
N PHE A 334 -14.83 -7.41 14.60
CA PHE A 334 -13.52 -6.89 14.94
C PHE A 334 -12.60 -7.98 15.49
N ALA A 335 -13.13 -8.84 16.37
CA ALA A 335 -12.40 -9.98 16.94
C ALA A 335 -11.94 -10.96 15.87
N ILE A 336 -12.83 -11.36 14.95
CA ILE A 336 -12.50 -12.28 13.85
C ILE A 336 -11.42 -11.65 12.95
N ASN A 337 -11.54 -10.37 12.62
CA ASN A 337 -10.57 -9.67 11.79
C ASN A 337 -9.17 -9.67 12.42
N TYR A 338 -9.06 -9.31 13.71
CA TYR A 338 -7.78 -9.41 14.44
C TYR A 338 -7.23 -10.84 14.50
N GLY A 339 -8.09 -11.83 14.79
CA GLY A 339 -7.69 -13.24 14.85
C GLY A 339 -7.11 -13.73 13.51
N ILE A 340 -7.76 -13.38 12.40
CA ILE A 340 -7.26 -13.68 11.05
C ILE A 340 -5.96 -12.94 10.76
N GLY A 341 -5.83 -11.68 11.21
CA GLY A 341 -4.59 -10.90 11.07
C GLY A 341 -3.39 -11.61 11.69
N PHE A 342 -3.53 -12.14 12.91
CA PHE A 342 -2.50 -12.97 13.54
C PHE A 342 -2.28 -14.29 12.82
N ALA A 343 -3.36 -14.96 12.39
CA ALA A 343 -3.25 -16.22 11.65
C ALA A 343 -2.52 -16.02 10.30
N THR A 344 -2.65 -14.86 9.67
CA THR A 344 -2.02 -14.51 8.39
C THR A 344 -0.50 -14.47 8.51
N LEU A 345 0.06 -14.07 9.67
CA LEU A 345 1.51 -14.11 9.90
C LEU A 345 2.05 -15.54 9.79
N THR A 346 1.44 -16.47 10.53
CA THR A 346 1.84 -17.88 10.51
C THR A 346 1.54 -18.51 9.15
N ALA A 347 0.39 -18.19 8.54
CA ALA A 347 0.01 -18.70 7.23
C ALA A 347 0.99 -18.24 6.13
N THR A 348 1.49 -17.00 6.21
CA THR A 348 2.51 -16.47 5.28
C THR A 348 3.78 -17.30 5.35
N LEU A 349 4.25 -17.63 6.56
CA LEU A 349 5.42 -18.49 6.76
C LEU A 349 5.17 -19.90 6.23
N CYS A 350 4.04 -20.52 6.60
CA CYS A 350 3.69 -21.85 6.13
C CYS A 350 3.59 -21.91 4.60
N HIS A 351 2.96 -20.90 3.97
CA HIS A 351 2.83 -20.82 2.52
C HIS A 351 4.20 -20.75 1.85
N VAL A 352 5.04 -19.81 2.27
CA VAL A 352 6.38 -19.62 1.69
C VAL A 352 7.27 -20.84 1.96
N LEU A 353 7.17 -21.50 3.11
CA LEU A 353 7.94 -22.72 3.40
C LEU A 353 7.48 -23.92 2.57
N LEU A 354 6.18 -24.11 2.37
CA LEU A 354 5.64 -25.26 1.65
C LEU A 354 5.76 -25.12 0.13
N PHE A 355 5.42 -23.96 -0.42
CA PHE A 355 5.38 -23.73 -1.86
C PHE A 355 6.70 -23.20 -2.41
N ASP A 356 7.29 -22.20 -1.74
CA ASP A 356 8.51 -21.53 -2.21
C ASP A 356 9.79 -22.04 -1.53
N GLY A 357 9.67 -22.87 -0.49
CA GLY A 357 10.80 -23.25 0.37
C GLY A 357 11.91 -24.00 -0.37
N GLN A 358 11.55 -24.93 -1.26
CA GLN A 358 12.54 -25.63 -2.09
C GLN A 358 13.28 -24.68 -3.04
N TYR A 359 12.55 -23.70 -3.58
CA TYR A 359 13.12 -22.68 -4.45
C TYR A 359 14.06 -21.75 -3.66
N MET A 360 13.63 -21.27 -2.50
CA MET A 360 14.46 -20.46 -1.60
C MET A 360 15.72 -21.19 -1.16
N LEU A 361 15.64 -22.48 -0.83
CA LEU A 361 16.81 -23.27 -0.46
C LEU A 361 17.81 -23.40 -1.62
N LYS A 362 17.32 -23.58 -2.86
CA LYS A 362 18.16 -23.56 -4.05
C LYS A 362 18.80 -22.18 -4.22
N LEU A 363 18.01 -21.12 -4.12
CA LEU A 363 18.47 -19.73 -4.25
C LEU A 363 19.49 -19.37 -3.17
N TRP A 364 19.30 -19.82 -1.93
CA TRP A 364 20.20 -19.58 -0.80
C TRP A 364 21.52 -20.33 -0.97
N ARG A 365 21.48 -21.63 -1.29
CA ARG A 365 22.70 -22.43 -1.58
C ARG A 365 23.49 -21.86 -2.76
N GLN A 366 22.79 -21.39 -3.80
CA GLN A 366 23.41 -20.84 -4.99
C GLN A 366 23.89 -19.41 -4.78
N ALA A 367 23.22 -18.60 -3.96
CA ALA A 367 23.67 -17.27 -3.57
C ALA A 367 25.01 -17.30 -2.83
N THR A 368 25.30 -18.39 -2.12
CA THR A 368 26.59 -18.69 -1.47
C THR A 368 27.64 -19.23 -2.45
N SER A 369 27.22 -19.82 -3.58
CA SER A 369 28.11 -20.31 -4.64
C SER A 369 28.40 -19.22 -5.68
N LYS A 370 29.58 -19.20 -6.31
CA LYS A 370 29.91 -18.24 -7.38
C LYS A 370 29.13 -18.47 -8.70
N ALA A 371 28.16 -19.39 -8.75
CA ALA A 371 27.38 -19.74 -9.95
C ALA A 371 26.19 -18.79 -10.24
N ASN A 372 26.36 -17.49 -9.95
CA ASN A 372 25.29 -16.46 -10.02
C ASN A 372 24.76 -16.17 -11.44
N GLU A 373 25.46 -16.57 -12.51
CA GLU A 373 25.17 -16.04 -13.86
C GLU A 373 24.16 -16.86 -14.66
N LYS A 374 23.98 -18.14 -14.33
CA LYS A 374 23.05 -19.02 -15.06
C LYS A 374 21.59 -18.86 -14.64
N PHE A 375 21.33 -18.18 -13.53
CA PHE A 375 20.00 -18.05 -12.93
C PHE A 375 19.34 -16.68 -13.17
N LEU A 376 20.05 -15.74 -13.80
CA LEU A 376 19.49 -14.45 -14.18
C LEU A 376 18.67 -14.61 -15.47
N ASP A 377 17.53 -13.93 -15.55
CA ASP A 377 16.78 -13.82 -16.80
C ASP A 377 17.54 -12.96 -17.82
N VAL A 378 17.00 -12.87 -19.04
CA VAL A 378 17.62 -12.07 -20.10
C VAL A 378 17.80 -10.61 -19.66
N HIS A 379 16.84 -10.03 -18.93
CA HIS A 379 16.90 -8.63 -18.49
C HIS A 379 17.90 -8.44 -17.35
N GLY A 380 17.95 -9.34 -16.37
CA GLY A 380 18.93 -9.33 -15.29
C GLY A 380 20.37 -9.45 -15.81
N ARG A 381 20.60 -10.30 -16.83
CA ARG A 381 21.92 -10.40 -17.49
C ARG A 381 22.30 -9.11 -18.21
N MET A 382 21.38 -8.50 -18.96
CA MET A 382 21.62 -7.21 -19.61
C MET A 382 21.90 -6.09 -18.59
N MET A 383 21.11 -6.02 -17.52
CA MET A 383 21.29 -5.03 -16.46
C MET A 383 22.67 -5.16 -15.80
N LYS A 384 23.12 -6.38 -15.50
CA LYS A 384 24.43 -6.63 -14.89
C LYS A 384 25.60 -6.35 -15.86
N ALA A 385 25.40 -6.57 -17.16
CA ALA A 385 26.41 -6.29 -18.18
C ALA A 385 26.61 -4.78 -18.41
N ASN A 386 25.53 -4.00 -18.37
CA ASN A 386 25.55 -2.58 -18.73
C ASN A 386 25.64 -1.62 -17.53
N TYR A 387 25.24 -2.05 -16.32
CA TYR A 387 25.18 -1.19 -15.14
C TYR A 387 25.89 -1.77 -13.93
N ALA A 388 26.63 -0.90 -13.22
CA ALA A 388 27.18 -1.24 -11.93
C ALA A 388 26.07 -1.44 -10.89
N ALA A 389 26.16 -2.52 -10.12
CA ALA A 389 25.22 -2.76 -9.03
C ALA A 389 25.48 -1.79 -7.86
N VAL A 390 24.41 -1.23 -7.28
CA VAL A 390 24.48 -0.45 -6.05
C VAL A 390 25.14 -1.28 -4.93
N PRO A 391 26.23 -0.79 -4.30
CA PRO A 391 26.91 -1.53 -3.24
C PRO A 391 26.02 -1.74 -2.01
N GLN A 392 26.07 -2.93 -1.40
CA GLN A 392 25.23 -3.27 -0.25
C GLN A 392 25.53 -2.42 1.00
N TRP A 393 26.74 -1.87 1.13
CA TRP A 393 27.13 -1.07 2.30
C TRP A 393 26.31 0.21 2.46
N TRP A 394 25.78 0.79 1.38
CA TRP A 394 24.87 1.94 1.45
C TRP A 394 23.61 1.62 2.26
N PHE A 395 23.04 0.43 2.07
CA PHE A 395 21.85 -0.02 2.79
C PHE A 395 22.16 -0.38 4.24
N HIS A 396 23.33 -0.98 4.52
CA HIS A 396 23.77 -1.23 5.88
C HIS A 396 24.00 0.08 6.66
N LEU A 397 24.63 1.08 6.04
CA LEU A 397 24.86 2.39 6.65
C LEU A 397 23.54 3.12 6.89
N LEU A 398 22.61 3.09 5.93
CA LEU A 398 21.28 3.65 6.08
C LEU A 398 20.54 2.99 7.26
N LEU A 399 20.55 1.67 7.35
CA LEU A 399 19.91 0.94 8.45
C LEU A 399 20.52 1.28 9.80
N LEU A 400 21.85 1.37 9.89
CA LEU A 400 22.52 1.73 11.15
C LEU A 400 22.12 3.13 11.60
N LEU A 401 22.18 4.12 10.70
CA LEU A 401 21.83 5.50 10.99
C LEU A 401 20.35 5.63 11.38
N VAL A 402 19.45 5.01 10.62
CA VAL A 402 18.01 5.05 10.90
C VAL A 402 17.67 4.36 12.20
N THR A 403 18.32 3.23 12.52
CA THR A 403 18.15 2.54 13.81
C THR A 403 18.53 3.44 14.98
N ALA A 404 19.67 4.13 14.89
CA ALA A 404 20.11 5.07 15.92
C ALA A 404 19.11 6.24 16.10
N LEU A 405 18.60 6.80 15.00
CA LEU A 405 17.57 7.83 15.03
C LEU A 405 16.23 7.31 15.60
N SER A 406 15.84 6.08 15.30
CA SER A 406 14.63 5.46 15.88
C SER A 406 14.78 5.27 17.39
N ILE A 407 15.94 4.82 17.87
CA ILE A 407 16.21 4.71 19.31
C ILE A 407 16.13 6.08 19.98
N TYR A 408 16.74 7.11 19.37
CA TYR A 408 16.65 8.48 19.85
C TYR A 408 15.20 9.00 19.87
N THR A 409 14.38 8.62 18.89
CA THR A 409 12.97 9.04 18.82
C THR A 409 12.15 8.44 19.97
N VAL A 410 12.45 7.20 20.36
CA VAL A 410 11.70 6.43 21.35
C VAL A 410 12.11 6.78 22.79
N GLU A 411 13.41 6.86 23.08
CA GLU A 411 13.92 7.23 24.41
C GLU A 411 14.01 8.74 24.63
N GLY A 412 14.19 9.50 23.54
CA GLY A 412 14.22 10.96 23.58
C GLY A 412 12.84 11.57 23.85
N PHE A 413 12.80 12.90 23.84
CA PHE A 413 11.55 13.68 23.99
C PHE A 413 10.72 13.31 25.23
N GLY A 414 11.38 12.88 26.32
CA GLY A 414 10.72 12.52 27.57
C GLY A 414 9.88 11.23 27.50
N ARG A 415 10.26 10.26 26.67
CA ARG A 415 9.55 8.98 26.48
C ARG A 415 8.08 9.13 26.11
N ALA A 416 7.76 10.14 25.31
CA ALA A 416 6.40 10.44 24.89
C ALA A 416 5.71 9.28 24.13
N LEU A 417 6.49 8.39 23.51
CA LEU A 417 5.98 7.22 22.77
C LEU A 417 5.77 5.98 23.64
N GLN A 418 6.23 5.98 24.90
CA GLN A 418 6.12 4.89 25.89
C GLN A 418 6.67 3.51 25.49
N LEU A 419 7.11 3.33 24.24
CA LEU A 419 7.84 2.14 23.82
C LEU A 419 9.27 2.20 24.42
N PRO A 420 9.81 1.11 24.97
CA PRO A 420 11.20 1.07 25.37
C PRO A 420 12.12 0.69 24.18
N TYR A 421 13.40 1.05 24.25
CA TYR A 421 14.37 0.77 23.16
C TYR A 421 14.44 -0.72 22.76
N TRP A 422 14.31 -1.65 23.71
CA TRP A 422 14.35 -3.09 23.44
C TRP A 422 13.10 -3.56 22.69
N GLY A 423 11.94 -2.93 22.94
CA GLY A 423 10.71 -3.19 22.20
C GLY A 423 10.80 -2.74 20.75
N LEU A 424 11.50 -1.63 20.49
CA LEU A 424 11.83 -1.18 19.13
C LEU A 424 12.71 -2.22 18.41
N LEU A 425 13.78 -2.70 19.05
CA LEU A 425 14.66 -3.72 18.45
C LEU A 425 13.92 -5.03 18.15
N LEU A 426 13.02 -5.46 19.05
CA LEU A 426 12.15 -6.60 18.80
C LEU A 426 11.23 -6.37 17.59
N ALA A 427 10.59 -5.21 17.50
CA ALA A 427 9.74 -4.86 16.36
C ALA A 427 10.53 -4.86 15.04
N MET A 428 11.75 -4.32 15.05
CA MET A 428 12.65 -4.34 13.90
C MET A 428 13.05 -5.77 13.50
N ALA A 429 13.36 -6.63 14.47
CA ALA A 429 13.71 -8.02 14.21
C ALA A 429 12.54 -8.80 13.60
N MET A 430 11.32 -8.63 14.14
CA MET A 430 10.12 -9.24 13.58
C MET A 430 9.87 -8.78 12.15
N ALA A 431 9.89 -7.46 11.94
CA ALA A 431 9.60 -6.91 10.62
C ALA A 431 10.67 -7.28 9.58
N PHE A 432 11.96 -7.34 9.96
CA PHE A 432 13.02 -7.88 9.11
C PHE A 432 12.77 -9.34 8.73
N PHE A 433 12.37 -10.18 9.68
CA PHE A 433 12.06 -11.59 9.45
C PHE A 433 10.89 -11.78 8.47
N PHE A 434 9.81 -11.01 8.64
CA PHE A 434 8.63 -11.11 7.78
C PHE A 434 8.77 -10.41 6.43
N THR A 435 9.72 -9.48 6.26
CA THR A 435 9.90 -8.74 4.99
C THR A 435 10.13 -9.67 3.80
N LEU A 436 10.96 -10.70 3.95
CA LEU A 436 11.26 -11.63 2.85
C LEU A 436 10.04 -12.49 2.46
N PRO A 437 9.37 -13.22 3.39
CA PRO A 437 8.16 -13.98 3.07
C PRO A 437 7.04 -13.13 2.44
N ILE A 438 6.76 -11.94 3.00
CA ILE A 438 5.74 -11.04 2.44
C ILE A 438 6.16 -10.59 1.05
N GLY A 439 7.43 -10.24 0.86
CA GLY A 439 7.97 -9.81 -0.42
C GLY A 439 7.80 -10.88 -1.51
N ILE A 440 7.97 -12.15 -1.17
CA ILE A 440 7.79 -13.28 -2.11
C ILE A 440 6.33 -13.39 -2.56
N ILE A 441 5.39 -13.33 -1.61
CA ILE A 441 3.96 -13.35 -1.93
C ILE A 441 3.62 -12.14 -2.80
N ALA A 442 3.99 -10.94 -2.38
CA ALA A 442 3.73 -9.71 -3.13
C ALA A 442 4.30 -9.75 -4.56
N ALA A 443 5.52 -10.28 -4.73
CA ALA A 443 6.18 -10.39 -6.03
C ALA A 443 5.51 -11.40 -6.98
N THR A 444 4.79 -12.39 -6.46
CA THR A 444 4.15 -13.45 -7.26
C THR A 444 2.66 -13.20 -7.47
N THR A 445 1.95 -12.73 -6.44
CA THR A 445 0.49 -12.55 -6.43
C THR A 445 0.05 -11.11 -6.69
N ASN A 446 0.95 -10.12 -6.57
CA ASN A 446 0.63 -8.69 -6.56
C ASN A 446 -0.29 -8.27 -5.40
N THR A 447 -0.34 -9.04 -4.32
CA THR A 447 -1.11 -8.72 -3.11
C THR A 447 -0.17 -8.54 -1.93
N VAL A 448 -0.31 -7.42 -1.21
CA VAL A 448 0.41 -7.15 0.03
C VAL A 448 -0.59 -7.18 1.18
N TYR A 449 -0.36 -8.08 2.14
CA TYR A 449 -1.18 -8.15 3.34
C TYR A 449 -0.65 -7.17 4.38
N ASN A 450 -1.45 -6.16 4.73
CA ASN A 450 -1.14 -5.24 5.80
C ASN A 450 -1.78 -5.73 7.11
N TYR A 451 -0.98 -5.79 8.17
CA TYR A 451 -1.35 -6.40 9.45
C TYR A 451 -2.24 -5.53 10.34
N ASN A 452 -2.48 -4.28 9.95
CA ASN A 452 -3.33 -3.33 10.68
C ASN A 452 -4.64 -3.13 9.91
N TYR A 453 -5.64 -3.94 10.24
CA TYR A 453 -6.98 -3.83 9.68
C TYR A 453 -7.81 -2.80 10.45
N ASN A 454 -7.47 -1.52 10.30
CA ASN A 454 -8.42 -0.45 10.61
C ASN A 454 -9.36 -0.29 9.42
N TYR A 455 -10.32 -1.21 9.30
CA TYR A 455 -11.52 -0.84 8.57
C TYR A 455 -12.26 0.18 9.45
N ASN A 456 -12.19 1.45 9.07
CA ASN A 456 -12.97 2.53 9.66
C ASN A 456 -14.44 2.36 9.24
N TYR A 457 -15.09 1.34 9.79
CA TYR A 457 -16.52 1.14 9.66
C TYR A 457 -17.23 1.93 10.76
N ASN A 458 -17.27 3.26 10.61
CA ASN A 458 -18.19 4.10 11.37
C ASN A 458 -19.60 3.94 10.77
N TYR A 459 -20.26 2.83 11.09
CA TYR A 459 -21.67 2.65 10.76
C TYR A 459 -22.54 3.28 11.83
N ASN A 460 -23.11 4.45 11.51
CA ASN A 460 -24.31 4.92 12.19
C ASN A 460 -25.42 3.87 12.02
N GLN A 461 -26.12 3.58 13.12
CA GLN A 461 -27.02 2.43 13.34
C GLN A 461 -28.29 2.35 12.46
N ASN A 462 -28.38 3.12 11.38
CA ASN A 462 -29.51 3.05 10.47
C ASN A 462 -29.23 2.00 9.39
N TYR A 463 -29.66 0.76 9.61
CA TYR A 463 -29.69 -0.31 8.60
C TYR A 463 -30.78 -0.07 7.54
N ASN A 464 -31.01 1.16 7.11
CA ASN A 464 -31.86 1.44 5.97
C ASN A 464 -31.04 1.23 4.70
N CYS A 465 -31.44 0.26 3.87
CA CYS A 465 -30.84 0.00 2.56
C CYS A 465 -31.23 1.04 1.49
N ASN A 466 -31.91 2.14 1.86
CA ASN A 466 -32.33 3.21 0.94
C ASN A 466 -31.26 4.29 0.77
#